data_AF-A0A527VXW0-F1
#
_entry.id   AF-A0A527VXW0-F1
#
_cell.length_a   1.000
_cell.length_b   1.000
_cell.length_c   1.000
_cell.angle_alpha   90.00
_cell.angle_beta   90.00
_cell.angle_gamma   90.00
#
_symmetry.space_group_name_H-M   'P 1'
#
loop_
_entity.id
_entity.type
_entity.pdbx_description
1 polymer ?
#
loop_
_entity_poly.entity_id
_entity_poly.type
_entity_poly.pdbx_seq_one_letter_code
_entity_poly.pdbx_strand_id
1 'polypeptide(L)'
;MTARRDIEAITERIRQRSKAGREAYLGRIAGASSNTANRAVLGCGNLAHGFAVCSPSEKIALGGDRVPNLGIITSYNDMLSAHQPFETFPALIKEAAREAGGIAQVAGGVPAMCDGVTQGQPGMELSLFSRDVIAMAAAIGLSHNMFDAAVFLGVCDKIVPGLVIAALTFGHLPAVFIPAGPMTTG
;
A
#
# COMPACT_ATOMS: atom_id res chain seq x y z
N MET A 1 -26.73 -19.13 -0.31
CA MET A 1 -25.96 -19.70 0.80
C MET A 1 -26.20 -18.84 2.03
N THR A 2 -26.78 -19.39 3.09
CA THR A 2 -26.81 -18.74 4.41
C THR A 2 -25.51 -19.10 5.14
N ALA A 3 -24.89 -18.12 5.82
CA ALA A 3 -23.71 -18.40 6.63
C ALA A 3 -24.08 -19.31 7.81
N ARG A 4 -23.10 -20.01 8.39
CA ARG A 4 -23.34 -20.79 9.61
C ARG A 4 -23.75 -19.84 10.74
N ARG A 5 -24.73 -20.25 11.57
CA ARG A 5 -25.29 -19.42 12.64
C ARG A 5 -24.25 -18.94 13.66
N ASP A 6 -23.22 -19.75 13.93
CA ASP A 6 -22.13 -19.40 14.83
C ASP A 6 -21.26 -18.27 14.27
N ILE A 7 -20.94 -18.31 12.98
CA ILE A 7 -20.24 -17.24 12.27
C ILE A 7 -21.07 -15.95 12.29
N GLU A 8 -22.38 -16.03 12.02
CA GLU A 8 -23.28 -14.87 12.08
C GLU A 8 -23.29 -14.23 13.48
N ALA A 9 -23.39 -15.04 14.54
CA ALA A 9 -23.36 -14.55 15.92
C ALA A 9 -22.03 -13.87 16.28
N ILE A 10 -20.89 -14.43 15.84
CA ILE A 10 -19.57 -13.81 16.04
C ILE A 10 -19.44 -12.52 15.26
N THR A 11 -19.86 -12.49 14.00
CA THR A 11 -19.87 -11.29 13.16
C THR A 11 -20.70 -10.18 13.78
N GLU A 12 -21.90 -10.50 14.28
CA GLU A 12 -22.78 -9.51 14.91
C GLU A 12 -22.16 -8.97 16.21
N ARG A 13 -21.55 -9.85 17.03
CA ARG A 13 -20.83 -9.41 18.22
C ARG A 13 -19.67 -8.46 17.90
N ILE A 14 -18.93 -8.71 16.82
CA ILE A 14 -17.86 -7.82 16.36
C ILE A 14 -18.45 -6.48 15.88
N ARG A 15 -19.53 -6.50 15.09
CA ARG A 15 -20.21 -5.28 14.61
C ARG A 15 -20.66 -4.40 15.77
N GLN A 16 -21.35 -4.98 16.76
CA GLN A 16 -21.84 -4.23 17.92
C GLN A 16 -20.69 -3.67 18.76
N ARG A 17 -19.69 -4.50 19.09
CA ARG A 17 -18.52 -4.06 19.87
C ARG A 17 -17.72 -2.96 19.17
N SER A 18 -17.59 -3.03 17.85
CA SER A 18 -16.77 -2.10 17.07
C SER A 18 -17.53 -0.91 16.51
N LYS A 19 -18.85 -0.76 16.78
CA LYS A 19 -19.72 0.24 16.15
C LYS A 19 -19.14 1.65 16.22
N ALA A 20 -18.88 2.16 17.43
CA ALA A 20 -18.38 3.52 17.62
C ALA A 20 -17.03 3.75 16.91
N GLY A 21 -16.09 2.80 17.03
CA GLY A 21 -14.79 2.89 16.36
C GLY A 21 -14.89 2.81 14.84
N ARG A 22 -15.81 1.99 14.31
CA ARG A 22 -16.05 1.87 12.87
C ARG A 22 -16.70 3.11 12.29
N GLU A 23 -17.67 3.70 12.98
CA GLU A 23 -18.31 4.97 12.58
C GLU A 23 -17.28 6.10 12.56
N ALA A 24 -16.46 6.24 13.60
CA ALA A 24 -15.39 7.23 13.64
C ALA A 24 -14.36 7.03 12.51
N TYR A 25 -14.00 5.77 12.21
CA TYR A 25 -13.13 5.45 11.08
C TYR A 25 -13.75 5.86 9.75
N LEU A 26 -15.00 5.44 9.48
CA LEU A 26 -15.68 5.75 8.23
C LEU A 26 -15.89 7.26 8.04
N GLY A 27 -16.16 8.00 9.12
CA GLY A 27 -16.23 9.46 9.08
C GLY A 27 -14.90 10.10 8.64
N ARG A 28 -13.77 9.63 9.16
CA ARG A 28 -12.44 10.09 8.72
C ARG A 28 -12.16 9.75 7.26
N ILE A 29 -12.49 8.53 6.82
CA ILE A 29 -12.29 8.11 5.44
C ILE A 29 -13.16 8.91 4.46
N ALA A 30 -14.43 9.13 4.79
CA ALA A 30 -15.32 9.96 3.98
C ALA A 30 -14.84 11.42 3.92
N GLY A 31 -14.31 11.96 5.03
CA GLY A 31 -13.72 13.30 5.05
C GLY A 31 -12.42 13.43 4.25
N ALA A 32 -11.67 12.34 4.09
CA ALA A 32 -10.45 12.31 3.28
C ALA A 32 -10.71 11.99 1.80
N SER A 33 -11.84 11.37 1.46
CA SER A 33 -12.19 11.07 0.07
C SER A 33 -12.56 12.34 -0.70
N SER A 34 -12.17 12.37 -1.98
CA SER A 34 -12.53 13.45 -2.92
C SER A 34 -13.21 12.88 -4.16
N ASN A 35 -14.05 13.69 -4.81
CA ASN A 35 -14.62 13.39 -6.14
C ASN A 35 -13.64 13.73 -7.27
N THR A 36 -12.52 14.36 -6.96
CA THR A 36 -11.41 14.66 -7.87
C THR A 36 -10.15 13.95 -7.39
N ALA A 37 -9.11 13.93 -8.24
CA ALA A 37 -7.82 13.39 -7.84
C ALA A 37 -7.32 14.11 -6.57
N ASN A 38 -6.83 13.36 -5.57
CA ASN A 38 -6.42 13.96 -4.28
C ASN A 38 -5.33 15.02 -4.45
N ARG A 39 -4.50 14.88 -5.48
CA ARG A 39 -3.46 15.84 -5.85
C ARG A 39 -4.00 17.20 -6.33
N ALA A 40 -5.27 17.31 -6.72
CA ALA A 40 -5.85 18.56 -7.24
C ALA A 40 -5.83 19.70 -6.21
N VAL A 41 -5.76 19.37 -4.92
CA VAL A 41 -5.66 20.35 -3.82
C VAL A 41 -4.22 20.82 -3.56
N LEU A 42 -3.23 20.22 -4.22
CA LEU A 42 -1.81 20.54 -4.01
C LEU A 42 -1.40 21.75 -4.85
N GLY A 43 -0.53 22.58 -4.30
CA GLY A 43 0.03 23.72 -5.02
C GLY A 43 0.94 23.31 -6.18
N CYS A 44 1.10 24.20 -7.16
CA CYS A 44 1.93 23.94 -8.36
C CYS A 44 3.36 23.48 -8.04
N GLY A 45 3.97 23.99 -6.95
CA GLY A 45 5.31 23.56 -6.53
C GLY A 45 5.36 22.09 -6.09
N ASN A 46 4.35 21.64 -5.34
CA ASN A 46 4.23 20.25 -4.90
C ASN A 46 4.07 19.32 -6.11
N LEU A 47 3.20 19.69 -7.05
CA LEU A 47 2.97 18.92 -8.29
C LEU A 47 4.23 18.86 -9.15
N ALA A 48 4.96 19.97 -9.27
CA ALA A 48 6.22 20.01 -10.02
C ALA A 48 7.27 19.05 -9.46
N HIS A 49 7.38 18.94 -8.13
CA HIS A 49 8.28 17.99 -7.48
C HIS A 49 7.80 16.55 -7.66
N GLY A 50 6.50 16.29 -7.45
CA GLY A 50 5.91 14.95 -7.54
C GLY A 50 6.02 14.32 -8.93
N PHE A 51 6.02 15.14 -10.00
CA PHE A 51 6.14 14.67 -11.37
C PHE A 51 7.50 14.92 -12.01
N ALA A 52 8.48 15.45 -11.27
CA ALA A 52 9.77 15.87 -11.85
C ALA A 52 10.47 14.74 -12.63
N VAL A 53 10.35 13.51 -12.13
CA VAL A 53 10.93 12.29 -12.70
C VAL A 53 10.08 11.63 -13.79
N CYS A 54 8.83 12.09 -13.98
CA CYS A 54 7.95 11.60 -15.04
C CYS A 54 8.39 12.14 -16.41
N SER A 55 8.04 11.40 -17.45
CA SER A 55 8.21 11.82 -18.84
C SER A 55 7.41 13.10 -19.13
N PRO A 56 7.77 13.88 -20.17
CA PRO A 56 7.02 15.08 -20.54
C PRO A 56 5.51 14.85 -20.77
N SER A 57 5.14 13.73 -21.39
CA SER A 57 3.74 13.35 -21.62
C SER A 57 3.01 13.04 -20.31
N GLU A 58 3.66 12.35 -19.37
CA GLU A 58 3.08 12.04 -18.06
C GLU A 58 2.92 13.31 -17.21
N LYS A 59 3.87 14.25 -17.27
CA LYS A 59 3.75 15.55 -16.58
C LYS A 59 2.52 16.32 -17.04
N ILE A 60 2.27 16.36 -18.35
CA ILE A 60 1.07 17.01 -18.92
C ILE A 60 -0.20 16.29 -18.47
N ALA A 61 -0.20 14.96 -18.51
CA ALA A 61 -1.33 14.13 -18.11
C ALA A 61 -1.68 14.28 -16.61
N LEU A 62 -0.67 14.26 -15.74
CA LEU A 62 -0.83 14.37 -14.28
C LEU A 62 -1.08 15.80 -13.80
N GLY A 63 -0.66 16.80 -14.59
CA GLY A 63 -0.95 18.21 -14.33
C GLY A 63 -2.43 18.57 -14.44
N GLY A 64 -3.27 17.69 -15.00
CA GLY A 64 -4.73 17.78 -14.94
C GLY A 64 -5.37 16.68 -14.08
N ASP A 65 -6.69 16.73 -13.96
CA ASP A 65 -7.48 15.80 -13.12
C ASP A 65 -7.85 14.49 -13.83
N ARG A 66 -7.35 14.25 -15.04
CA ARG A 66 -7.91 13.23 -15.93
C ARG A 66 -7.28 11.84 -15.83
N VAL A 67 -6.05 11.75 -15.31
CA VAL A 67 -5.30 10.49 -15.32
C VAL A 67 -5.03 10.00 -13.89
N PRO A 68 -5.39 8.77 -13.52
CA PRO A 68 -5.13 8.24 -12.19
C PRO A 68 -3.63 7.98 -11.98
N ASN A 69 -3.13 8.31 -10.80
CA ASN A 69 -1.76 8.02 -10.38
C ASN A 69 -1.73 6.90 -9.32
N LEU A 70 -1.09 5.78 -9.65
CA LEU A 70 -0.97 4.60 -8.80
C LEU A 70 0.34 4.66 -8.00
N GLY A 71 0.21 4.68 -6.67
CA GLY A 71 1.35 4.56 -5.76
C GLY A 71 1.78 3.11 -5.58
N ILE A 72 3.08 2.82 -5.67
CA ILE A 72 3.65 1.50 -5.40
C ILE A 72 4.45 1.57 -4.10
N ILE A 73 4.07 0.76 -3.11
CA ILE A 73 4.86 0.51 -1.90
C ILE A 73 5.52 -0.86 -2.04
N THR A 74 6.85 -0.91 -1.98
CA THR A 74 7.61 -2.15 -2.19
C THR A 74 8.43 -2.56 -0.97
N SER A 75 8.39 -3.85 -0.60
CA SER A 75 9.24 -4.44 0.41
C SER A 75 10.45 -5.17 -0.20
N TYR A 76 11.04 -4.60 -1.26
CA TYR A 76 12.16 -5.20 -1.99
C TYR A 76 13.44 -5.26 -1.14
N ASN A 77 14.09 -6.42 -1.16
CA ASN A 77 15.53 -6.57 -0.96
C ASN A 77 16.01 -7.75 -1.81
N ASP A 78 17.30 -7.77 -2.13
CA ASP A 78 17.96 -8.84 -2.88
C ASP A 78 18.42 -10.00 -1.99
N MET A 79 18.55 -9.75 -0.68
CA MET A 79 19.00 -10.73 0.31
C MET A 79 18.07 -11.95 0.42
N LEU A 80 16.75 -11.77 0.29
CA LEU A 80 15.76 -12.79 0.60
C LEU A 80 14.94 -13.16 -0.65
N SER A 81 14.87 -14.47 -0.94
CA SER A 81 14.14 -15.02 -2.09
C SER A 81 12.67 -14.59 -2.15
N ALA A 82 12.02 -14.37 -1.01
CA ALA A 82 10.64 -13.91 -0.92
C ALA A 82 10.44 -12.44 -1.32
N HIS A 83 11.51 -11.66 -1.43
CA HIS A 83 11.47 -10.22 -1.68
C HIS A 83 12.20 -9.81 -2.96
N GLN A 84 13.22 -10.57 -3.36
CA GLN A 84 13.99 -10.31 -4.58
C GLN A 84 13.12 -10.17 -5.84
N PRO A 85 12.04 -10.96 -6.04
CA PRO A 85 11.17 -10.78 -7.22
C PRO A 85 10.62 -9.35 -7.37
N PHE A 86 10.49 -8.60 -6.27
CA PHE A 86 10.03 -7.20 -6.30
C PHE A 86 11.02 -6.21 -6.92
N GLU A 87 12.22 -6.65 -7.33
CA GLU A 87 13.14 -5.84 -8.15
C GLU A 87 12.48 -5.40 -9.46
N THR A 88 11.81 -6.35 -10.12
CA THR A 88 11.29 -6.16 -11.49
C THR A 88 9.81 -5.77 -11.53
N PHE A 89 9.05 -6.11 -10.48
CA PHE A 89 7.60 -5.89 -10.42
C PHE A 89 7.19 -4.42 -10.61
N PRO A 90 7.87 -3.41 -10.02
CA PRO A 90 7.51 -2.02 -10.23
C PRO A 90 7.52 -1.59 -11.70
N ALA A 91 8.45 -2.11 -12.52
CA ALA A 91 8.48 -1.81 -13.94
C ALA A 91 7.28 -2.43 -14.68
N LEU A 92 6.97 -3.70 -14.38
CA LEU A 92 5.81 -4.40 -14.95
C LEU A 92 4.48 -3.71 -14.57
N ILE A 93 4.35 -3.27 -13.32
CA ILE A 93 3.17 -2.56 -12.83
C ILE A 93 3.01 -1.21 -13.52
N LYS A 94 4.11 -0.48 -13.74
CA LYS A 94 4.09 0.79 -14.49
C LYS A 94 3.62 0.59 -15.92
N GLU A 95 4.06 -0.47 -16.58
CA GLU A 95 3.59 -0.82 -17.92
C GLU A 95 2.09 -1.13 -17.92
N ALA A 96 1.64 -2.02 -17.03
CA ALA A 96 0.23 -2.37 -16.92
C ALA A 96 -0.66 -1.16 -16.59
N ALA A 97 -0.19 -0.25 -15.72
CA ALA A 97 -0.89 0.98 -15.41
C ALA A 97 -1.04 1.87 -16.66
N ARG A 98 0.03 1.99 -17.46
CA ARG A 98 0.02 2.75 -18.72
C ARG A 98 -0.94 2.16 -19.73
N GLU A 99 -0.94 0.83 -19.91
CA GLU A 99 -1.89 0.13 -20.78
C GLU A 99 -3.35 0.35 -20.34
N ALA A 100 -3.59 0.46 -19.04
CA ALA A 100 -4.90 0.80 -18.46
C ALA A 100 -5.23 2.31 -18.48
N GLY A 101 -4.37 3.16 -19.06
CA GLY A 101 -4.58 4.60 -19.14
C GLY A 101 -4.26 5.39 -17.87
N GLY A 102 -3.55 4.78 -16.92
CA GLY A 102 -3.03 5.40 -15.71
C GLY A 102 -1.51 5.62 -15.75
N ILE A 103 -0.99 6.21 -14.68
CA ILE A 103 0.46 6.36 -14.45
C ILE A 103 0.77 5.72 -13.10
N ALA A 104 1.95 5.16 -12.93
CA ALA A 104 2.37 4.62 -11.63
C ALA A 104 3.75 5.12 -11.22
N GLN A 105 3.91 5.35 -9.92
CA GLN A 105 5.18 5.77 -9.33
C GLN A 105 5.45 4.93 -8.09
N VAL A 106 6.74 4.66 -7.82
CA VAL A 106 7.12 4.08 -6.53
C VAL A 106 6.98 5.17 -5.48
N ALA A 107 6.00 5.01 -4.61
CA ALA A 107 5.68 5.94 -3.53
C ALA A 107 6.68 5.79 -2.37
N GLY A 108 7.22 4.59 -2.17
CA GLY A 108 8.25 4.34 -1.16
C GLY A 108 8.67 2.87 -1.08
N GLY A 109 9.84 2.66 -0.49
CA GLY A 109 10.28 1.35 -0.02
C GLY A 109 10.00 1.20 1.47
N VAL A 110 9.65 -0.01 1.90
CA VAL A 110 9.56 -0.38 3.32
C VAL A 110 10.65 -1.40 3.66
N PRO A 111 11.13 -1.42 4.92
CA PRO A 111 12.06 -2.48 5.32
C PRO A 111 11.38 -3.85 5.22
N ALA A 112 12.18 -4.87 4.89
CA ALA A 112 11.75 -6.24 4.78
C ALA A 112 12.68 -7.14 5.57
N MET A 113 12.10 -8.04 6.36
CA MET A 113 12.82 -9.04 7.12
C MET A 113 12.16 -10.40 6.98
N CYS A 114 12.94 -11.46 7.15
CA CYS A 114 12.46 -12.84 7.10
C CYS A 114 12.63 -13.52 8.45
N ASP A 115 11.51 -13.88 9.06
CA ASP A 115 11.49 -14.66 10.30
C ASP A 115 12.25 -15.98 10.12
N GLY A 116 12.19 -16.61 8.94
CA GLY A 116 12.95 -17.83 8.63
C GLY A 116 14.48 -17.66 8.71
N VAL A 117 15.00 -16.45 8.56
CA VAL A 117 16.43 -16.15 8.75
C VAL A 117 16.72 -15.75 10.19
N THR A 118 15.83 -14.98 10.83
CA THR A 118 16.08 -14.45 12.17
C THR A 118 15.68 -15.39 13.30
N GLN A 119 14.89 -16.43 13.04
CA GLN A 119 14.38 -17.33 14.06
C GLN A 119 15.51 -18.00 14.85
N GLY A 120 15.45 -17.86 16.17
CA GLY A 120 16.49 -18.36 17.09
C GLY A 120 17.76 -17.48 17.16
N GLN A 121 17.79 -16.35 16.46
CA GLN A 121 18.88 -15.36 16.49
C GLN A 121 18.44 -14.07 17.19
N PRO A 122 19.39 -13.23 17.67
CA PRO A 122 19.06 -11.95 18.32
C PRO A 122 18.18 -11.03 17.46
N GLY A 123 18.30 -11.10 16.13
CA GLY A 123 17.47 -10.34 15.21
C GLY A 123 15.96 -10.63 15.32
N MET A 124 15.56 -11.79 15.88
CA MET A 124 14.14 -12.11 16.08
C MET A 124 13.45 -11.13 17.03
N GLU A 125 14.19 -10.50 17.94
CA GLU A 125 13.67 -9.48 18.85
C GLU A 125 13.09 -8.26 18.10
N LEU A 126 13.52 -8.04 16.86
CA LEU A 126 13.01 -6.97 16.00
C LEU A 126 11.81 -7.37 15.14
N SER A 127 11.46 -8.67 15.09
CA SER A 127 10.41 -9.20 14.20
C SER A 127 9.08 -8.48 14.35
N LEU A 128 8.53 -8.42 15.56
CA LEU A 128 7.23 -7.79 15.76
C LEU A 128 7.30 -6.26 15.55
N PHE A 129 8.38 -5.61 15.99
CA PHE A 129 8.56 -4.16 15.80
C PHE A 129 8.64 -3.76 14.33
N SER A 130 9.17 -4.64 13.46
CA SER A 130 9.23 -4.37 12.02
C SER A 130 7.85 -4.07 11.43
N ARG A 131 6.77 -4.69 11.93
CA ARG A 131 5.40 -4.43 11.46
C ARG A 131 5.04 -2.95 11.58
N ASP A 132 5.32 -2.35 12.73
CA ASP A 132 4.95 -0.95 13.00
C ASP A 132 5.86 0.02 12.24
N VAL A 133 7.15 -0.34 12.07
CA VAL A 133 8.08 0.40 11.21
C VAL A 133 7.60 0.38 9.75
N ILE A 134 7.16 -0.77 9.25
CA ILE A 134 6.63 -0.93 7.88
C ILE A 134 5.37 -0.08 7.71
N ALA A 135 4.46 -0.10 8.69
CA ALA A 135 3.26 0.72 8.65
C ALA A 135 3.59 2.21 8.56
N MET A 136 4.53 2.70 9.38
CA MET A 136 4.99 4.09 9.34
C MET A 136 5.70 4.44 8.03
N ALA A 137 6.60 3.58 7.54
CA ALA A 137 7.34 3.81 6.31
C ALA A 137 6.40 3.88 5.09
N ALA A 138 5.43 2.97 4.98
CA ALA A 138 4.42 3.00 3.94
C ALA A 138 3.55 4.27 4.04
N ALA A 139 3.17 4.68 5.25
CA ALA A 139 2.42 5.90 5.47
C ALA A 139 3.18 7.16 5.04
N ILE A 140 4.50 7.21 5.29
CA ILE A 140 5.38 8.29 4.82
C ILE A 140 5.32 8.36 3.28
N GLY A 141 5.46 7.22 2.59
CA GLY A 141 5.38 7.15 1.13
C GLY A 141 4.06 7.66 0.55
N LEU A 142 2.94 7.35 1.20
CA LEU A 142 1.61 7.79 0.75
C LEU A 142 1.25 9.22 1.20
N SER A 143 1.93 9.77 2.21
CA SER A 143 1.63 11.09 2.76
C SER A 143 1.85 12.26 1.79
N HIS A 144 2.54 12.02 0.66
CA HIS A 144 2.66 12.98 -0.43
C HIS A 144 1.31 13.40 -1.03
N ASN A 145 0.23 12.62 -0.81
CA ASN A 145 -1.12 12.91 -1.29
C ASN A 145 -1.21 13.07 -2.83
N MET A 146 -0.35 12.33 -3.55
CA MET A 146 -0.20 12.39 -5.00
C MET A 146 -0.96 11.28 -5.75
N PHE A 147 -1.50 10.30 -5.01
CA PHE A 147 -1.99 9.04 -5.55
C PHE A 147 -3.50 8.91 -5.44
N ASP A 148 -4.07 8.23 -6.43
CA ASP A 148 -5.51 7.93 -6.53
C ASP A 148 -5.82 6.47 -6.16
N ALA A 149 -4.80 5.61 -6.14
CA ALA A 149 -4.84 4.24 -5.66
C ALA A 149 -3.44 3.81 -5.21
N ALA A 150 -3.34 2.69 -4.48
CA ALA A 150 -2.06 2.14 -4.07
C ALA A 150 -1.99 0.61 -4.25
N VAL A 151 -0.83 0.12 -4.67
CA VAL A 151 -0.47 -1.30 -4.61
C VAL A 151 0.63 -1.52 -3.58
N PHE A 152 0.52 -2.64 -2.87
CA PHE A 152 1.40 -3.03 -1.77
C PHE A 152 2.08 -4.35 -2.10
N LEU A 153 3.39 -4.31 -2.35
CA LEU A 153 4.20 -5.49 -2.66
C LEU A 153 4.80 -6.02 -1.36
N GLY A 154 4.27 -7.14 -0.88
CA GLY A 154 4.70 -7.73 0.39
C GLY A 154 4.25 -9.19 0.54
N VAL A 155 5.00 -9.96 1.32
CA VAL A 155 4.75 -11.41 1.51
C VAL A 155 4.89 -11.85 2.97
N CYS A 156 6.07 -11.65 3.58
CA CYS A 156 6.39 -12.22 4.89
C CYS A 156 5.45 -11.76 6.02
N ASP A 157 5.39 -12.58 7.07
CA ASP A 157 4.47 -12.51 8.21
C ASP A 157 4.21 -11.12 8.78
N LYS A 158 5.26 -10.29 8.91
CA LYS A 158 5.16 -8.95 9.53
C LYS A 158 4.99 -7.84 8.50
N ILE A 159 5.33 -8.10 7.25
CA ILE A 159 5.25 -7.13 6.16
C ILE A 159 3.79 -6.88 5.80
N VAL A 160 3.04 -7.92 5.45
CA VAL A 160 1.64 -7.76 5.01
C VAL A 160 0.78 -7.06 6.06
N PRO A 161 0.81 -7.42 7.36
CA PRO A 161 0.07 -6.69 8.38
C PRO A 161 0.50 -5.23 8.54
N GLY A 162 1.79 -4.92 8.44
CA GLY A 162 2.28 -3.54 8.47
C GLY A 162 1.73 -2.71 7.31
N LEU A 163 1.76 -3.28 6.10
CA LEU A 163 1.18 -2.67 4.90
C LEU A 163 -0.35 -2.51 5.00
N VAL A 164 -1.07 -3.47 5.61
CA VAL A 164 -2.51 -3.35 5.88
C VAL A 164 -2.82 -2.20 6.84
N ILE A 165 -2.04 -2.03 7.90
CA ILE A 165 -2.20 -0.90 8.84
C ILE A 165 -2.03 0.44 8.10
N ALA A 166 -1.02 0.55 7.22
CA ALA A 166 -0.83 1.73 6.39
C ALA A 166 -1.99 1.94 5.40
N ALA A 167 -2.39 0.90 4.67
CA ALA A 167 -3.50 0.97 3.72
C ALA A 167 -4.80 1.44 4.38
N LEU A 168 -5.11 0.93 5.58
CA LEU A 168 -6.28 1.36 6.34
C LEU A 168 -6.20 2.82 6.80
N THR A 169 -4.99 3.33 7.09
CA THR A 169 -4.76 4.74 7.41
C THR A 169 -5.14 5.64 6.23
N PHE A 170 -4.86 5.19 5.00
CA PHE A 170 -5.27 5.84 3.75
C PHE A 170 -6.50 5.16 3.13
N GLY A 171 -7.44 4.66 3.95
CA GLY A 171 -8.54 3.80 3.48
C GLY A 171 -9.57 4.43 2.53
N HIS A 172 -9.37 5.70 2.15
CA HIS A 172 -10.11 6.37 1.07
C HIS A 172 -9.51 6.05 -0.31
N LEU A 173 -8.26 5.56 -0.35
CA LEU A 173 -7.62 5.06 -1.56
C LEU A 173 -7.99 3.59 -1.79
N PRO A 174 -8.36 3.19 -3.02
CA PRO A 174 -8.35 1.80 -3.42
C PRO A 174 -6.97 1.17 -3.20
N ALA A 175 -6.93 0.01 -2.55
CA ALA A 175 -5.71 -0.67 -2.17
C ALA A 175 -5.70 -2.12 -2.69
N VAL A 176 -4.60 -2.54 -3.32
CA VAL A 176 -4.40 -3.91 -3.81
C VAL A 176 -3.09 -4.47 -3.26
N PHE A 177 -3.11 -5.72 -2.80
CA PHE A 177 -1.93 -6.41 -2.29
C PHE A 177 -1.45 -7.42 -3.32
N ILE A 178 -0.15 -7.38 -3.63
CA ILE A 178 0.46 -8.22 -4.66
C ILE A 178 1.57 -9.05 -4.00
N PRO A 179 1.38 -10.36 -3.79
CA PRO A 179 2.42 -11.23 -3.28
C PRO A 179 3.45 -11.54 -4.39
N ALA A 180 4.70 -11.83 -4.01
CA ALA A 180 5.72 -12.32 -4.95
C ALA A 180 5.43 -13.75 -5.45
N GLY A 181 4.62 -14.49 -4.71
CA GLY A 181 4.36 -15.92 -4.92
C GLY A 181 5.19 -16.81 -3.98
N PRO A 182 4.89 -18.12 -3.94
CA PRO A 182 5.67 -19.07 -3.16
C PRO A 182 7.04 -19.31 -3.81
N MET A 183 8.01 -19.73 -3.00
CA MET A 183 9.27 -20.25 -3.52
C MET A 183 9.04 -21.54 -4.31
N THR A 184 9.83 -21.76 -5.37
CA THR A 184 9.87 -23.05 -6.07
C THR A 184 10.39 -24.14 -5.13
N THR A 185 10.02 -25.39 -5.39
CA THR A 185 10.61 -26.54 -4.69
C THR A 185 12.10 -26.61 -5.00
N GLY A 186 12.91 -26.84 -3.97
CA GLY A 186 14.35 -27.13 -4.09
C GLY A 186 14.62 -28.58 -4.47
#